data_AF-A0A7V7WFW0-F1
#
_entry.id   AF-A0A7V7WFW0-F1
#
_cell.length_a   1.000
_cell.length_b   1.000
_cell.length_c   1.000
_cell.angle_alpha   90.00
_cell.angle_beta   90.00
_cell.angle_gamma   90.00
#
_symmetry.space_group_name_H-M   'P 1'
#
loop_
_entity.id
_entity.type
_entity.pdbx_description
1 polymer ?
#
loop_
_entity_poly.entity_id
_entity_poly.type
_entity_poly.pdbx_seq_one_letter_code
_entity_poly.pdbx_strand_id
1 'polypeptide(L)'
;MDRGLVQGIWERPGYAIRDDGANSGIPRPEPAMNAHACRFCDRELRKIFVDLGKVPLSNAFLAPENLDSPESFYPLQARVCENCFLVQVPQLQKPEAIFRHYAYFSSYSEGWLLHARDFAAKMIGELGLDRGSRVVEIACNDGYL
;
A
#
# COMPACT_ATOMS: atom_id res chain seq x y z
N MET A 1 -22.46 28.32 -7.90
CA MET A 1 -21.57 28.72 -6.79
C MET A 1 -22.23 28.28 -5.51
N ASP A 2 -21.77 27.15 -4.97
CA ASP A 2 -22.02 26.76 -3.59
C ASP A 2 -20.76 26.03 -3.12
N ARG A 3 -19.95 26.71 -2.29
CA ARG A 3 -18.65 26.24 -1.78
C ARG A 3 -18.80 25.75 -0.33
N GLY A 4 -19.90 25.07 -0.01
CA GLY A 4 -20.29 24.76 1.37
C GLY A 4 -19.82 23.41 1.94
N LEU A 5 -19.30 22.48 1.14
CA LEU A 5 -19.10 21.08 1.58
C LEU A 5 -17.64 20.62 1.78
N VAL A 6 -16.65 21.48 1.53
CA VAL A 6 -15.21 21.12 1.63
C VAL A 6 -14.47 21.95 2.69
N GLN A 7 -15.15 22.34 3.76
CA GLN A 7 -14.51 23.05 4.89
C GLN A 7 -14.47 22.25 6.20
N GLY A 8 -15.15 21.10 6.30
CA GLY A 8 -15.26 20.34 7.56
C GLY A 8 -14.17 19.30 7.83
N ILE A 9 -13.29 19.00 6.88
CA ILE A 9 -12.28 17.92 7.04
C ILE A 9 -11.00 18.44 7.71
N TRP A 10 -10.70 19.73 7.60
CA TRP A 10 -9.39 20.30 7.95
C TRP A 10 -9.26 20.83 9.38
N GLU A 11 -10.34 20.85 10.16
CA GLU A 11 -10.35 21.39 11.54
C GLU A 11 -10.41 20.32 12.63
N ARG A 12 -9.93 19.08 12.37
CA ARG A 12 -9.80 18.07 13.43
C ARG A 12 -8.40 18.07 14.03
N PRO A 13 -8.16 18.77 15.16
CA PRO A 13 -6.96 18.53 15.95
C PRO A 13 -7.07 17.12 16.55
N GLY A 14 -6.17 16.22 16.15
CA GLY A 14 -6.02 14.92 16.80
C GLY A 14 -6.18 13.67 15.95
N TYR A 15 -5.81 13.68 14.65
CA TYR A 15 -5.39 12.42 14.03
C TYR A 15 -3.99 12.04 14.52
N ALA A 16 -3.88 11.79 15.82
CA ALA A 16 -2.80 10.99 16.34
C ALA A 16 -3.10 9.56 15.87
N ILE A 17 -2.21 8.99 15.06
CA ILE A 17 -2.13 7.54 14.90
C ILE A 17 -2.08 6.99 16.33
N ARG A 18 -3.17 6.36 16.80
CA ARG A 18 -3.09 5.58 18.02
C ARG A 18 -2.20 4.41 17.67
N ASP A 19 -0.96 4.48 18.14
CA ASP A 19 -0.08 3.33 18.24
C ASP A 19 -0.65 2.45 19.36
N ASP A 20 -1.78 1.81 19.06
CA ASP A 20 -2.34 0.76 19.90
C ASP A 20 -1.33 -0.39 19.77
N GLY A 21 -0.36 -0.41 20.67
CA GLY A 21 0.71 -1.41 20.79
C GLY A 21 0.23 -2.83 21.06
N ALA A 22 -0.79 -3.28 20.33
CA ALA A 22 -1.27 -4.64 20.26
C ALA A 22 -0.24 -5.47 19.48
N ASN A 23 0.87 -5.76 20.17
CA ASN A 23 1.67 -6.93 19.91
C ASN A 23 0.74 -8.14 20.08
N SER A 24 0.11 -8.59 19.00
CA SER A 24 -0.96 -9.60 19.03
C SER A 24 -0.48 -10.99 19.46
N GLY A 25 0.78 -11.17 19.85
CA GLY A 25 1.32 -12.42 20.41
C GLY A 25 1.25 -13.63 19.47
N ILE A 26 0.68 -13.45 18.27
CA ILE A 26 0.63 -14.46 17.22
C ILE A 26 1.98 -14.38 16.50
N PRO A 27 2.85 -15.40 16.61
CA PRO A 27 4.04 -15.46 15.79
C PRO A 27 3.59 -15.47 14.32
N ARG A 28 3.81 -14.36 13.61
CA ARG A 28 3.66 -14.35 12.16
C ARG A 28 4.75 -15.29 11.64
N PRO A 29 4.40 -16.32 10.84
CA PRO A 29 5.42 -17.17 10.26
C PRO A 29 6.39 -16.28 9.49
N GLU A 30 7.68 -16.30 9.82
CA GLU A 30 8.68 -15.66 8.97
C GLU A 30 8.70 -16.45 7.67
N PRO A 31 8.19 -15.92 6.55
CA PRO A 31 8.33 -16.65 5.32
C PRO A 31 9.81 -16.50 4.95
N ALA A 32 10.56 -17.59 5.04
CA ALA A 32 11.80 -17.75 4.30
C ALA A 32 11.44 -17.68 2.81
N MET A 33 11.26 -16.47 2.29
CA MET A 33 10.85 -16.26 0.91
C MET A 33 12.02 -16.58 0.02
N ASN A 34 11.91 -17.70 -0.69
CA ASN A 34 12.67 -17.87 -1.90
C ASN A 34 12.34 -16.70 -2.82
N ALA A 35 13.28 -15.76 -3.01
CA ALA A 35 13.20 -14.66 -3.98
C ALA A 35 12.92 -15.14 -5.42
N HIS A 36 12.98 -16.46 -5.62
CA HIS A 36 12.79 -17.16 -6.88
C HIS A 36 11.56 -18.08 -6.90
N ALA A 37 10.58 -17.96 -5.98
CA ALA A 37 9.31 -18.69 -6.04
C ALA A 37 8.14 -17.77 -6.42
N CYS A 38 7.23 -18.25 -7.27
CA CYS A 38 6.05 -17.49 -7.68
C CYS A 38 5.03 -17.41 -6.53
N ARG A 39 4.68 -16.20 -6.10
CA ARG A 39 3.72 -15.96 -5.00
C ARG A 39 2.29 -16.48 -5.24
N PHE A 40 1.96 -16.91 -6.46
CA PHE A 40 0.63 -17.41 -6.81
C PHE A 40 0.55 -18.93 -6.99
N CYS A 41 1.60 -19.57 -7.51
CA CYS A 41 1.58 -21.00 -7.82
C CYS A 41 2.84 -21.75 -7.39
N ASP A 42 3.70 -21.12 -6.59
CA ASP A 42 4.94 -21.64 -5.99
C ASP A 42 6.02 -22.14 -6.96
N ARG A 43 5.77 -22.08 -8.28
CA ARG A 43 6.74 -22.45 -9.30
C ARG A 43 7.94 -21.49 -9.31
N GLU A 44 9.11 -22.05 -9.57
CA GLU A 44 10.36 -21.28 -9.65
C GLU A 44 10.33 -20.20 -10.76
N LEU A 45 10.83 -19.01 -10.43
CA LEU A 45 10.90 -17.83 -11.28
C LEU A 45 12.29 -17.72 -11.93
N ARG A 46 12.41 -18.25 -13.15
CA ARG A 46 13.67 -18.26 -13.90
C ARG A 46 13.81 -17.06 -14.85
N LYS A 47 12.70 -16.59 -15.42
CA LYS A 47 12.69 -15.58 -16.48
C LYS A 47 12.61 -14.15 -15.92
N ILE A 48 13.62 -13.34 -16.23
CA ILE A 48 13.59 -11.90 -16.01
C ILE A 48 12.66 -11.29 -17.08
N PHE A 49 11.67 -10.51 -16.61
CA PHE A 49 10.77 -9.77 -17.48
C PHE A 49 11.35 -8.38 -17.78
N VAL A 50 11.81 -7.68 -16.75
CA VAL A 50 12.53 -6.40 -16.87
C VAL A 50 13.53 -6.25 -15.72
N ASP A 51 14.68 -5.65 -16.02
CA ASP A 51 15.69 -5.26 -15.05
C ASP A 51 15.90 -3.75 -15.14
N LEU A 52 15.60 -3.05 -14.05
CA LEU A 52 15.72 -1.59 -13.94
C LEU A 52 16.95 -1.17 -13.12
N GLY A 53 17.85 -2.12 -12.79
CA GLY A 53 19.03 -1.88 -12.00
C GLY A 53 18.72 -1.66 -10.52
N LYS A 54 19.58 -0.90 -9.84
CA LYS A 54 19.46 -0.61 -8.41
C LYS A 54 18.80 0.75 -8.20
N VAL A 55 17.75 0.81 -7.40
CA VAL A 55 16.97 2.02 -7.10
C VAL A 55 16.70 2.16 -5.60
N PRO A 56 16.52 3.38 -5.07
CA PRO A 56 16.10 3.56 -3.68
C PRO A 56 14.62 3.22 -3.50
N LEU A 57 14.15 3.19 -2.25
CA LEU A 57 12.72 3.06 -1.96
C LEU A 57 11.99 4.35 -2.34
N SER A 58 10.92 4.23 -3.14
CA SER A 58 10.26 5.38 -3.78
C SER A 58 9.73 6.44 -2.80
N ASN A 59 9.32 6.03 -1.60
CA ASN A 59 8.68 6.90 -0.61
C ASN A 59 9.56 7.14 0.63
N ALA A 60 10.85 6.78 0.58
CA ALA A 60 11.80 6.99 1.67
C ALA A 60 12.52 8.35 1.53
N PHE A 61 11.77 9.44 1.63
CA PHE A 61 12.32 10.79 1.51
C PHE A 61 13.38 11.05 2.60
N LEU A 62 14.52 11.61 2.20
CA LEU A 62 15.59 11.98 3.13
C LEU A 62 15.24 13.27 3.86
N ALA A 63 15.43 13.28 5.18
CA ALA A 63 15.40 14.51 5.96
C ALA A 63 16.66 15.36 5.67
N PRO A 64 16.60 16.70 5.81
CA PRO A 64 17.74 17.57 5.53
C PRO A 64 19.03 17.17 6.27
N GLU A 65 18.90 16.65 7.49
CA GLU A 65 20.04 16.23 8.33
C GLU A 65 20.71 14.95 7.83
N ASN A 66 20.03 14.19 6.95
CA ASN A 66 20.48 12.90 6.44
C ASN A 66 20.98 12.98 4.99
N LEU A 67 21.09 14.16 4.38
CA LEU A 67 21.49 14.31 2.98
C LEU A 67 22.90 13.78 2.69
N ASP A 68 23.81 13.86 3.66
CA ASP A 68 25.18 13.33 3.54
C ASP A 68 25.30 11.87 4.00
N SER A 69 24.19 11.25 4.45
CA SER A 69 24.18 9.85 4.88
C SER A 69 24.04 8.90 3.69
N PRO A 70 24.60 7.68 3.77
CA PRO A 70 24.40 6.67 2.74
C PRO A 70 22.93 6.30 2.56
N GLU A 71 22.46 6.29 1.32
CA GLU A 71 21.13 5.79 0.95
C GLU A 71 21.20 4.31 0.54
N SER A 72 20.17 3.55 0.90
CA SER A 72 20.07 2.13 0.54
C SER A 72 19.42 1.93 -0.82
N PHE A 73 20.06 1.14 -1.68
CA PHE A 73 19.56 0.80 -3.01
C PHE A 73 19.29 -0.69 -3.14
N TYR A 74 18.20 -1.02 -3.84
CA TYR A 74 17.72 -2.39 -4.03
C TYR A 74 17.59 -2.72 -5.52
N PRO A 75 17.92 -3.95 -5.95
CA PRO A 75 17.69 -4.37 -7.33
C PRO A 75 16.19 -4.42 -7.63
N LEU A 76 15.75 -3.60 -8.59
CA LEU A 76 14.39 -3.62 -9.13
C LEU A 76 14.35 -4.49 -10.39
N GLN A 77 14.24 -5.80 -10.15
CA GLN A 77 14.15 -6.80 -11.20
C GLN A 77 12.81 -7.53 -11.10
N ALA A 78 11.93 -7.31 -12.09
CA ALA A 78 10.68 -8.05 -12.17
C ALA A 78 10.88 -9.34 -12.96
N ARG A 79 10.31 -10.43 -12.46
CA ARG A 79 10.35 -11.76 -13.08
C ARG A 79 8.95 -12.19 -13.45
N VAL A 80 8.83 -12.96 -14.52
CA VAL A 80 7.55 -13.53 -14.96
C VAL A 80 7.53 -15.02 -14.68
N CYS A 81 6.42 -15.50 -14.11
CA CYS A 81 6.18 -16.93 -13.98
C CYS A 81 5.79 -17.51 -15.34
N GLU A 82 6.52 -18.51 -15.83
CA GLU A 82 6.24 -19.14 -17.12
C GLU A 82 5.02 -20.08 -17.09
N ASN A 83 4.40 -20.27 -15.92
CA ASN A 83 3.21 -21.11 -15.75
C ASN A 83 1.91 -20.30 -15.61
N CYS A 84 1.87 -19.34 -14.68
CA CYS A 84 0.67 -18.52 -14.44
C CYS A 84 0.75 -17.09 -14.98
N PHE A 85 1.87 -16.72 -15.60
CA PHE A 85 2.13 -15.38 -16.15
C PHE A 85 2.13 -14.22 -15.15
N LEU A 86 2.11 -14.48 -13.84
CA LEU A 86 2.29 -13.43 -12.82
C LEU A 86 3.68 -12.80 -12.94
N VAL A 87 3.71 -11.50 -13.24
CA VAL A 87 4.89 -10.65 -13.14
C VAL A 87 5.02 -10.13 -11.71
N GLN A 88 6.20 -10.27 -11.11
CA GLN A 88 6.42 -9.91 -9.71
C GLN A 88 7.88 -9.49 -9.44
N VAL A 89 8.06 -8.68 -8.40
CA VAL A 89 9.37 -8.34 -7.86
C VAL A 89 9.67 -9.21 -6.63
N PRO A 90 10.94 -9.56 -6.37
CA PRO A 90 11.32 -10.25 -5.15
C PRO A 90 11.05 -9.35 -3.95
N GLN A 91 10.64 -9.94 -2.83
CA GLN A 91 10.50 -9.18 -1.59
C GLN A 91 11.88 -9.00 -0.95
N LEU A 92 12.42 -7.79 -1.06
CA LEU A 92 13.73 -7.44 -0.52
C LEU A 92 13.67 -6.66 0.79
N GLN A 93 12.48 -6.24 1.20
CA GLN A 93 12.21 -5.49 2.43
C GLN A 93 10.99 -6.03 3.16
N LYS A 94 11.00 -5.91 4.49
CA LYS A 94 9.85 -6.27 5.33
C LYS A 94 8.76 -5.19 5.21
N PRO A 95 7.47 -5.54 5.29
CA PRO A 95 6.39 -4.56 5.23
C PRO A 95 6.55 -3.45 6.28
N GLU A 96 7.04 -3.78 7.48
CA GLU A 96 7.29 -2.83 8.56
C GLU A 96 8.28 -1.73 8.15
N ALA A 97 9.27 -2.05 7.31
CA ALA A 97 10.23 -1.05 6.82
C ALA A 97 9.63 -0.11 5.77
N ILE A 98 8.60 -0.57 5.03
CA ILE A 98 7.97 0.18 3.94
C ILE A 98 6.82 1.05 4.47
N PHE A 99 6.04 0.53 5.42
CA PHE A 99 4.78 1.16 5.85
C PHE A 99 4.87 1.96 7.17
N ARG A 100 6.02 1.96 7.85
CA ARG A 100 6.17 2.70 9.13
C ARG A 100 5.99 4.21 8.98
N HIS A 101 6.48 4.79 7.88
CA HIS A 101 6.35 6.21 7.58
C HIS A 101 5.69 6.38 6.20
N TYR A 102 4.37 6.17 6.15
CA TYR A 102 3.62 6.17 4.91
C TYR A 102 3.28 7.61 4.48
N ALA A 103 4.06 8.16 3.55
CA ALA A 103 3.94 9.54 3.07
C ALA A 103 2.87 9.74 1.97
N TYR A 104 1.78 8.98 1.98
CA TYR A 104 0.74 9.04 0.95
C TYR A 104 -0.66 9.09 1.57
N PHE A 105 -1.43 10.10 1.14
CA PHE A 105 -2.81 10.35 1.53
C PHE A 105 -3.71 10.35 0.30
N SER A 106 -4.60 9.37 0.22
CA SER A 106 -5.50 9.20 -0.92
C SER A 106 -6.45 10.38 -1.09
N SER A 107 -6.88 10.99 0.02
CA SER A 107 -7.81 12.13 0.02
C SER A 107 -7.26 13.42 -0.63
N TYR A 108 -5.95 13.50 -0.89
CA TYR A 108 -5.33 14.66 -1.54
C TYR A 108 -5.68 14.78 -3.03
N SER A 109 -6.18 13.70 -3.65
CA SER A 109 -6.60 13.70 -5.05
C SER A 109 -8.11 13.86 -5.17
N GLU A 110 -8.57 15.03 -5.64
CA GLU A 110 -9.99 15.27 -5.93
C GLU A 110 -10.57 14.21 -6.89
N GLY A 111 -9.79 13.84 -7.91
CA GLY A 111 -10.18 12.80 -8.86
C GLY A 111 -10.35 11.43 -8.20
N TRP A 112 -9.53 11.11 -7.19
CA TRP A 112 -9.64 9.87 -6.44
C TRP A 112 -10.84 9.85 -5.51
N LEU A 113 -11.16 10.97 -4.87
CA LEU A 113 -12.38 11.11 -4.06
C LEU A 113 -13.65 10.96 -4.90
N LEU A 114 -13.67 11.55 -6.10
CA LEU A 114 -14.77 11.37 -7.04
C LEU A 114 -14.92 9.89 -7.44
N HIS A 115 -13.81 9.24 -7.77
CA HIS A 115 -13.80 7.82 -8.09
C HIS A 115 -14.31 6.95 -6.92
N ALA A 116 -13.85 7.21 -5.69
CA ALA A 116 -14.24 6.46 -4.49
C ALA A 116 -15.75 6.58 -4.23
N ARG A 117 -16.30 7.80 -4.33
CA ARG A 117 -17.74 8.05 -4.21
C ARG A 117 -18.54 7.25 -5.24
N ASP A 118 -18.12 7.32 -6.51
CA ASP A 118 -18.83 6.65 -7.60
C ASP A 118 -18.75 5.12 -7.48
N PHE A 119 -17.60 4.60 -7.04
CA PHE A 119 -17.39 3.20 -6.72
C PHE A 119 -18.29 2.75 -5.55
N ALA A 120 -18.33 3.50 -4.44
CA ALA A 120 -19.16 3.19 -3.29
C ALA A 120 -20.65 3.14 -3.67
N ALA A 121 -21.14 4.14 -4.40
CA ALA A 121 -22.53 4.17 -4.89
C ALA A 121 -22.86 2.95 -5.77
N LYS A 122 -21.94 2.56 -6.68
CA LYS A 122 -22.08 1.37 -7.52
C LYS A 122 -22.14 0.09 -6.70
N MET A 123 -21.20 -0.10 -5.76
CA MET A 123 -21.12 -1.32 -4.94
C MET A 123 -22.30 -1.46 -3.96
N ILE A 124 -22.78 -0.36 -3.39
CA ILE A 124 -24.00 -0.36 -2.56
C ILE A 124 -25.17 -0.93 -3.36
N GLY A 125 -25.34 -0.50 -4.62
CA GLY A 125 -26.39 -1.01 -5.50
C GLY A 125 -26.17 -2.47 -5.92
N GLU A 126 -24.98 -2.82 -6.41
CA GLU A 126 -24.69 -4.16 -6.96
C GLU A 126 -24.71 -5.26 -5.91
N LEU A 127 -24.27 -4.96 -4.68
CA LEU A 127 -24.24 -5.93 -3.57
C LEU A 127 -25.49 -5.85 -2.69
N GLY A 128 -26.40 -4.90 -2.95
CA GLY A 128 -27.60 -4.69 -2.13
C GLY A 128 -27.28 -4.31 -0.68
N LEU A 129 -26.23 -3.50 -0.48
CA LEU A 129 -25.79 -3.12 0.86
C LEU A 129 -26.82 -2.19 1.52
N ASP A 130 -27.08 -2.45 2.79
CA ASP A 130 -28.03 -1.71 3.61
C ASP A 130 -27.42 -1.35 4.97
N ARG A 131 -28.26 -0.82 5.88
CA ARG A 131 -27.81 -0.44 7.23
C ARG A 131 -27.40 -1.62 8.12
N GLY A 132 -27.81 -2.83 7.78
CA GLY A 132 -27.43 -4.07 8.48
C GLY A 132 -26.11 -4.66 7.98
N SER A 133 -25.61 -4.15 6.85
CA SER A 133 -24.42 -4.68 6.18
C SER A 133 -23.14 -4.29 6.93
N ARG A 134 -22.16 -5.20 6.95
CA ARG A 134 -20.83 -4.96 7.51
C ARG A 134 -19.80 -4.95 6.39
N VAL A 135 -19.08 -3.85 6.27
CA VAL A 135 -18.06 -3.64 5.24
C VAL A 135 -16.69 -3.57 5.90
N VAL A 136 -15.71 -4.26 5.33
CA VAL A 136 -14.32 -4.21 5.75
C VAL A 136 -13.49 -3.79 4.55
N GLU A 137 -12.71 -2.73 4.74
CA GLU A 137 -11.73 -2.28 3.76
C GLU A 137 -10.32 -2.65 4.24
N ILE A 138 -9.57 -3.35 3.39
CA ILE A 138 -8.16 -3.67 3.65
C ILE A 138 -7.31 -2.54 3.09
N ALA A 139 -6.44 -1.97 3.93
CA ALA A 139 -5.56 -0.85 3.58
C ALA A 139 -6.33 0.44 3.19
N CYS A 140 -7.31 0.83 4.00
CA CYS A 140 -8.17 2.02 3.82
C CYS A 140 -7.45 3.38 3.80
N ASN A 141 -6.14 3.39 4.01
CA ASN A 141 -5.32 4.60 4.07
C ASN A 141 -5.87 5.61 5.10
N ASP A 142 -6.28 6.79 4.67
CA ASP A 142 -6.84 7.87 5.49
C ASP A 142 -8.38 7.82 5.62
N GLY A 143 -9.01 6.74 5.14
CA GLY A 143 -10.46 6.51 5.27
C GLY A 143 -11.29 7.29 4.25
N TYR A 144 -10.78 7.42 3.03
CA TYR A 144 -11.38 8.21 1.96
C TYR A 144 -12.56 7.54 1.25
N LEU A 145 -12.69 6.21 1.34
CA LEU A 145 -13.76 5.40 0.73
C LEU A 145 -14.93 5.21 1.70
#